data_AF-A0A382XMX2-F1
#
_entry.id   AF-A0A382XMX2-F1
#
_cell.length_a   1.000
_cell.length_b   1.000
_cell.length_c   1.000
_cell.angle_alpha   90.00
_cell.angle_beta   90.00
_cell.angle_gamma   90.00
#
_symmetry.space_group_name_H-M   'P 1'
#
loop_
_entity.id
_entity.type
_entity.pdbx_description
1 polymer ?
#
loop_
_entity_poly.entity_id
_entity_poly.type
_entity_poly.pdbx_seq_one_letter_code
_entity_poly.pdbx_strand_id
1 'polypeptide(L)'
;MVIDIAAQYRGKNNGDLCAPLSLMRKRGWTSSDQLNKAKKELVEKDVIRVSRKGGLNKCNLYALTWFPIDECGGKLDIASTTTAPGRWKI
;
A
#
# COMPACT_ATOMS: atom_id res chain seq x y z
N MET A 1 -0.11 -9.57 -5.81
CA MET A 1 0.30 -8.52 -4.85
C MET A 1 -0.52 -7.27 -5.02
N VAL A 2 -0.40 -6.55 -6.15
CA VAL A 2 -1.10 -5.26 -6.30
C VAL A 2 -2.62 -5.41 -6.20
N ILE A 3 -3.18 -6.48 -6.79
CA ILE A 3 -4.60 -6.84 -6.66
C ILE A 3 -4.96 -7.14 -5.20
N ASP A 4 -4.08 -7.77 -4.42
CA ASP A 4 -4.32 -8.08 -3.00
C ASP A 4 -4.39 -6.81 -2.12
N ILE A 5 -3.59 -5.80 -2.47
CA ILE A 5 -3.63 -4.47 -1.84
C ILE A 5 -4.88 -3.73 -2.30
N ALA A 6 -5.17 -3.72 -3.60
CA ALA A 6 -6.32 -3.03 -4.18
C ALA A 6 -7.66 -3.58 -3.70
N ALA A 7 -7.75 -4.88 -3.45
CA ALA A 7 -8.93 -5.53 -2.90
C ALA A 7 -9.30 -5.06 -1.47
N GLN A 8 -8.43 -4.32 -0.78
CA GLN A 8 -8.72 -3.71 0.52
C GLN A 8 -9.32 -2.30 0.41
N TYR A 9 -9.28 -1.69 -0.77
CA TYR A 9 -9.77 -0.33 -0.99
C TYR A 9 -11.29 -0.29 -0.99
N ARG A 10 -11.87 0.68 -0.26
CA ARG A 10 -13.31 0.87 -0.06
C ARG A 10 -13.78 2.29 -0.43
N GLY A 11 -12.97 3.03 -1.18
CA GLY A 11 -13.31 4.38 -1.64
C GLY A 11 -12.86 5.53 -0.74
N LYS A 12 -12.56 5.28 0.55
CA LYS A 12 -12.19 6.32 1.54
C LYS A 12 -11.05 5.91 2.48
N ASN A 13 -10.24 4.93 2.08
CA ASN A 13 -9.12 4.39 2.87
C ASN A 13 -7.83 4.20 2.04
N ASN A 14 -7.70 4.89 0.91
CA ASN A 14 -6.47 4.84 0.11
C ASN A 14 -5.34 5.52 0.89
N GLY A 15 -4.40 4.74 1.39
CA GLY A 15 -3.43 5.18 2.40
C GLY A 15 -3.45 4.30 3.65
N ASP A 16 -4.54 3.58 3.91
CA ASP A 16 -4.67 2.61 5.01
C ASP A 16 -4.81 1.18 4.48
N LEU A 17 -4.00 0.83 3.47
CA LEU A 17 -3.93 -0.51 2.90
C LEU A 17 -2.68 -1.21 3.44
N CYS A 18 -2.77 -2.48 3.82
CA CYS A 18 -1.63 -3.18 4.41
C CYS A 18 -1.42 -4.58 3.81
N ALA A 19 -0.18 -5.07 3.87
CA ALA A 19 0.14 -6.42 3.40
C ALA A 19 1.09 -7.15 4.37
N PRO A 20 0.66 -7.36 5.65
CA PRO A 20 1.39 -8.25 6.55
C PRO A 20 1.22 -9.71 6.10
N LEU A 21 2.24 -10.55 6.32
CA LEU A 21 2.20 -11.96 5.88
C LEU A 21 0.99 -12.72 6.46
N SER A 22 0.60 -12.45 7.71
CA SER A 22 -0.57 -13.06 8.34
C SER A 22 -1.87 -12.84 7.55
N LEU A 23 -2.07 -11.65 7.00
CA LEU A 23 -3.21 -11.33 6.13
C LEU A 23 -3.04 -11.96 4.75
N MET A 24 -1.83 -11.88 4.20
CA MET A 24 -1.53 -12.32 2.82
C MET A 24 -1.53 -13.84 2.66
N ARG A 25 -1.35 -14.62 3.74
CA ARG A 25 -1.55 -16.08 3.74
C ARG A 25 -2.95 -16.48 3.28
N LYS A 26 -3.99 -15.70 3.63
CA LYS A 26 -5.37 -15.92 3.16
C LYS A 26 -5.53 -15.68 1.65
N ARG A 27 -4.55 -15.01 1.03
CA ARG A 27 -4.46 -14.71 -0.40
C ARG A 27 -3.44 -15.62 -1.12
N GLY A 28 -2.94 -16.66 -0.46
CA GLY A 28 -2.00 -17.63 -1.05
C GLY A 28 -0.51 -17.30 -0.89
N TRP A 29 -0.14 -16.20 -0.20
CA TRP A 29 1.26 -15.87 0.03
C TRP A 29 1.85 -16.66 1.20
N THR A 30 2.95 -17.37 0.96
CA THR A 30 3.60 -18.21 2.00
C THR A 30 4.96 -17.68 2.43
N SER A 31 5.69 -17.01 1.54
CA SER A 31 7.04 -16.49 1.79
C SER A 31 7.06 -14.99 2.12
N SER A 32 7.65 -14.64 3.26
CA SER A 32 7.94 -13.26 3.64
C SER A 32 8.83 -12.55 2.62
N ASP A 33 9.83 -13.25 2.09
CA ASP A 33 10.83 -12.65 1.19
C ASP A 33 10.23 -12.33 -0.17
N GLN A 34 9.43 -13.24 -0.73
CA GLN A 34 8.69 -12.98 -1.97
C GLN A 34 7.67 -11.85 -1.78
N LEU A 35 6.98 -11.81 -0.64
CA LEU A 35 6.06 -10.72 -0.29
C LEU A 35 6.79 -9.38 -0.24
N ASN A 36 7.96 -9.33 0.41
CA ASN A 36 8.77 -8.11 0.52
C ASN A 36 9.34 -7.68 -0.82
N LYS A 37 9.84 -8.62 -1.64
CA LYS A 37 10.31 -8.35 -3.01
C LYS A 37 9.20 -7.75 -3.87
N ALA A 38 8.01 -8.33 -3.86
CA ALA A 38 6.87 -7.83 -4.61
C ALA A 38 6.44 -6.43 -4.15
N LYS A 39 6.37 -6.16 -2.83
CA LYS A 39 6.07 -4.81 -2.31
C LYS A 39 7.12 -3.79 -2.75
N LYS A 40 8.41 -4.16 -2.69
CA LYS A 40 9.52 -3.30 -3.10
C LYS A 40 9.43 -2.96 -4.58
N GLU A 41 9.19 -3.95 -5.44
CA GLU A 41 9.02 -3.74 -6.89
C GLU A 41 7.84 -2.80 -7.21
N LEU A 42 6.71 -2.95 -6.52
CA LEU A 42 5.55 -2.08 -6.73
C LEU A 42 5.82 -0.62 -6.27
N VAL A 43 6.62 -0.43 -5.22
CA VAL A 43 7.05 0.90 -4.79
C VAL A 43 8.03 1.51 -5.79
N GLU A 44 9.00 0.73 -6.26
CA GLU A 44 10.00 1.16 -7.25
C GLU A 44 9.34 1.58 -8.58
N LYS A 45 8.28 0.88 -8.99
CA LYS A 45 7.49 1.20 -10.19
C LYS A 45 6.43 2.28 -9.98
N ASP A 46 6.37 2.90 -8.79
CA ASP A 46 5.36 3.90 -8.42
C ASP A 46 3.92 3.41 -8.61
N VAL A 47 3.68 2.11 -8.42
CA VAL A 47 2.36 1.47 -8.48
C VAL A 47 1.64 1.58 -7.13
N ILE A 48 2.42 1.46 -6.05
CA ILE A 48 1.96 1.77 -4.69
C ILE A 48 2.96 2.71 -4.03
N ARG A 49 2.49 3.53 -3.08
CA ARG A 49 3.35 4.40 -2.27
C ARG A 49 3.25 4.02 -0.81
N VAL A 50 4.38 4.04 -0.09
CA VAL A 50 4.35 3.88 1.38
C VAL A 50 3.73 5.12 1.97
N SER A 51 2.56 4.97 2.61
CA SER A 51 1.83 6.05 3.26
C SER A 51 2.13 6.15 4.74
N ARG A 52 2.56 5.05 5.36
CA ARG A 52 3.14 5.02 6.71
C ARG A 52 4.27 4.02 6.78
N LYS A 53 5.42 4.42 7.32
CA LYS A 53 6.51 3.50 7.64
C LYS A 53 6.17 2.71 8.90
N GLY A 54 6.23 1.39 8.79
CA GLY A 54 6.09 0.47 9.90
C GLY A 54 7.32 0.47 10.82
N GLY A 55 7.27 -0.39 11.83
CA GLY A 55 8.33 -0.54 12.82
C GLY A 55 8.06 -1.75 13.70
N LEU A 56 8.67 -1.81 14.88
CA LEU A 56 8.39 -2.87 15.84
C LEU A 56 6.88 -2.87 16.16
N ASN A 57 6.22 -4.00 15.90
CA ASN A 57 4.77 -4.20 16.06
C ASN A 57 3.86 -3.26 15.23
N LYS A 58 4.38 -2.63 14.17
CA LYS A 58 3.57 -1.79 13.25
C LYS A 58 3.84 -2.15 11.80
N CYS A 59 2.79 -2.46 11.04
CA CYS A 59 2.91 -2.70 9.61
C CYS A 59 3.08 -1.39 8.83
N ASN A 60 3.76 -1.47 7.68
CA ASN A 60 3.69 -0.43 6.66
C ASN A 60 2.25 -0.30 6.16
N LEU A 61 1.85 0.94 5.89
CA LEU A 61 0.65 1.23 5.11
C LEU A 61 1.03 1.68 3.72
N TYR A 62 0.12 1.46 2.79
CA TYR A 62 0.29 1.73 1.38
C TYR A 62 -0.91 2.48 0.81
N ALA A 63 -0.66 3.29 -0.21
CA ALA A 63 -1.64 3.90 -1.07
C ALA A 63 -1.44 3.42 -2.53
N LEU A 64 -2.53 3.24 -3.26
CA LEU A 64 -2.54 3.04 -4.70
C LEU A 64 -2.31 4.39 -5.37
N THR A 65 -1.39 4.46 -6.32
CA THR A 65 -1.00 5.74 -6.94
C THR A 65 -1.95 6.20 -8.04
N TRP A 66 -2.91 5.36 -8.47
CA TRP A 66 -4.00 5.73 -9.38
C TRP A 66 -5.25 6.27 -8.70
N PHE A 67 -5.27 6.38 -7.38
CA PHE A 67 -6.33 7.06 -6.64
C PHE A 67 -5.75 8.20 -5.81
N PRO A 68 -6.54 9.25 -5.50
CA PRO A 68 -6.17 10.22 -4.48
C PRO A 68 -5.91 9.54 -3.13
N ILE A 69 -4.98 10.06 -2.34
CA ILE A 69 -4.67 9.55 -1.00
C ILE A 69 -5.67 10.17 -0.02
N ASP A 70 -6.38 9.33 0.72
CA ASP A 70 -7.34 9.75 1.73
C ASP A 70 -6.63 10.16 3.03
N GLU A 71 -7.26 11.02 3.83
CA GLU A 71 -6.73 11.49 5.13
C GLU A 71 -6.47 10.34 6.13
N CYS A 72 -7.27 9.27 6.03
CA CYS A 72 -7.17 8.07 6.86
C CYS A 72 -7.10 8.35 8.38
N GLY A 73 -7.71 9.45 8.86
CA GLY A 73 -7.80 9.81 10.28
C GLY A 73 -6.44 10.01 10.96
N GLY A 74 -5.50 10.68 10.30
CA GLY A 74 -4.19 11.01 10.86
C GLY A 74 -3.21 9.82 10.99
N LYS A 75 -3.52 8.68 10.36
CA LYS A 75 -2.65 7.48 10.40
C LYS A 75 -1.39 7.60 9.53
N LEU A 76 -1.36 8.53 8.59
CA LEU A 76 -0.37 8.57 7.51
C LEU A 76 0.81 9.46 7.87
N ASP A 77 2.00 9.09 7.39
CA ASP A 77 3.21 9.93 7.45
C ASP A 77 3.27 10.92 6.27
N ILE A 78 2.32 10.84 5.34
CA ILE A 78 2.21 11.69 4.15
C ILE A 78 0.85 12.39 4.10
N ALA A 79 0.79 13.55 3.46
CA ALA A 79 -0.45 14.29 3.28
C ALA A 79 -1.43 13.57 2.34
N SER A 80 -2.73 13.74 2.61
CA SER A 80 -3.80 13.40 1.67
C SER A 80 -3.67 14.21 0.39
N THR A 81 -4.19 13.67 -0.72
CA THR A 81 -4.17 14.34 -2.02
C THR A 81 -5.57 14.44 -2.61
N THR A 82 -5.81 15.44 -3.46
CA THR A 82 -7.06 15.57 -4.24
C THR A 82 -6.95 14.91 -5.61
N THR A 83 -5.72 14.67 -6.10
CA THR A 83 -5.43 14.00 -7.36
C THR A 83 -4.60 12.73 -7.13
N ALA A 84 -4.67 11.80 -8.08
CA ALA A 84 -3.83 10.60 -8.09
C ALA A 84 -2.34 10.98 -8.21
N PRO A 85 -1.44 10.47 -7.34
CA PRO A 85 -0.03 10.89 -7.31
C PRO A 85 0.88 10.14 -8.31
N GLY A 86 0.36 9.15 -9.04
CA GLY A 86 1.13 8.28 -9.93
C GLY A 86 1.85 9.03 -11.04
N ARG A 87 3.12 8.66 -11.27
CA ARG A 87 4.00 9.27 -12.27
C ARG A 87 4.43 8.26 -13.34
N TRP A 88 3.54 7.35 -13.73
CA TRP A 88 3.88 6.34 -14.73
C TRP A 88 4.23 7.00 -16.05
N LYS A 89 5.40 6.64 -16.59
CA LYS A 89 5.76 6.99 -17.95
C LYS A 89 5.06 5.99 -18.87
N ILE A 90 4.26 6.51 -19.80
CA ILE A 90 3.66 5.76 -20.90
C ILE A 90 4.74 5.57 -21.98
#